data_AF-Q86TR6-F1
#
_entry.id   AF-Q86TR6-F1
#
_cell.length_a   1.000
_cell.length_b   1.000
_cell.length_c   1.000
_cell.angle_alpha   90.00
_cell.angle_beta   90.00
_cell.angle_gamma   90.00
#
_symmetry.space_group_name_H-M   'P 1'
#
loop_
_entity.id
_entity.type
_entity.pdbx_description
1 polymer ?
#
loop_
_entity_poly.entity_id
_entity_poly.type
_entity_poly.pdbx_seq_one_letter_code
_entity_poly.pdbx_strand_id
1 'polypeptide(L)'
;MENPEMVDLPEKLKHQLRHRELFLSRQLESLPATHIRGKCSVTLLNETESLKSYLEREDFFFYSLVYDPQQKTLLADKGEIRVGNRYQADITDLLKEGEEDGRDQSRLETQVWEAHNPLTDKQIDQFLVVARSVGTFARALDCSSSVRQPSLHMSAAAASRDITLFHAMDTLHKNIY
;
A
#
# COMPACT_ATOMS: atom_id res chain seq x y z
N MET A 1 -16.57 -23.68 -14.26
CA MET A 1 -17.85 -23.30 -13.63
C MET A 1 -18.56 -22.39 -14.61
N GLU A 2 -19.77 -22.75 -15.05
CA GLU A 2 -20.52 -21.91 -15.97
C GLU A 2 -21.03 -20.67 -15.21
N ASN A 3 -20.78 -19.47 -15.75
CA ASN A 3 -21.24 -18.23 -15.16
C ASN A 3 -22.78 -18.20 -15.20
N PRO A 4 -23.51 -17.99 -14.08
CA PRO A 4 -24.97 -18.05 -14.04
C PRO A 4 -25.65 -17.14 -15.08
N GLU A 5 -25.05 -16.01 -15.47
CA GLU A 5 -25.56 -15.14 -16.55
C GLU A 5 -25.61 -15.80 -17.93
N MET A 6 -24.80 -16.84 -18.18
CA MET A 6 -24.85 -17.59 -19.45
C MET A 6 -26.06 -18.52 -19.55
N VAL A 7 -26.71 -18.86 -18.44
CA VAL A 7 -27.84 -19.79 -18.42
C VAL A 7 -29.09 -19.14 -19.02
N ASP A 8 -29.30 -17.86 -18.75
CA ASP A 8 -30.51 -17.10 -19.14
C ASP A 8 -30.46 -16.44 -20.53
N LEU A 9 -29.34 -16.58 -21.26
CA LEU A 9 -29.19 -15.99 -22.60
C LEU A 9 -29.84 -16.85 -23.71
N PRO A 10 -30.36 -16.24 -24.79
CA PRO A 10 -30.70 -16.95 -26.02
C PRO A 10 -29.50 -17.74 -26.59
N GLU A 11 -29.75 -18.94 -27.12
CA GLU A 11 -28.70 -19.86 -27.62
C GLU A 11 -27.74 -19.21 -28.63
N LYS A 12 -28.27 -18.37 -29.52
CA LYS A 12 -27.48 -17.61 -30.50
C LYS A 12 -26.46 -16.68 -29.83
N LEU A 13 -26.85 -16.00 -28.75
CA LEU A 13 -25.97 -15.08 -28.01
C LEU A 13 -24.94 -15.84 -27.19
N LYS A 14 -25.31 -16.98 -26.59
CA LYS A 14 -24.36 -17.88 -25.93
C LYS A 14 -23.26 -18.33 -26.89
N HIS A 15 -23.66 -18.75 -28.10
CA HIS A 15 -22.71 -19.17 -29.13
C HIS A 15 -21.77 -18.02 -29.52
N GLN A 16 -22.30 -16.81 -29.74
CA GLN A 16 -21.47 -15.64 -30.06
C GLN A 16 -20.49 -15.28 -28.93
N LEU A 17 -20.91 -15.38 -27.68
CA LEU A 17 -20.05 -15.13 -26.51
C LEU A 17 -18.90 -16.14 -26.40
N ARG A 18 -19.15 -17.42 -26.69
CA ARG A 18 -18.08 -18.45 -26.71
C ARG A 18 -16.98 -18.13 -27.71
N HIS A 19 -17.30 -17.47 -28.83
CA HIS A 19 -16.30 -16.99 -29.80
C HIS A 19 -15.55 -15.73 -29.35
N ARG A 20 -16.01 -15.05 -28.30
CA ARG A 20 -15.35 -13.88 -27.70
C ARG A 20 -14.49 -14.24 -26.49
N GLU A 21 -14.57 -15.48 -25.99
CA GLU A 21 -13.72 -15.98 -24.93
C GLU A 21 -12.38 -16.48 -25.50
N LEU A 22 -11.29 -15.98 -24.93
CA LEU A 22 -9.91 -16.38 -25.22
C LEU A 22 -9.28 -16.99 -23.96
N PHE A 23 -8.18 -17.72 -24.16
CA PHE A 23 -7.36 -18.24 -23.07
C PHE A 23 -5.96 -17.63 -23.14
N LEU A 24 -5.59 -16.88 -22.12
CA LEU A 24 -4.29 -16.21 -22.09
C LEU A 24 -3.19 -17.26 -21.89
N SER A 25 -2.18 -17.29 -22.74
CA SER A 25 -0.96 -18.07 -22.50
C SER A 25 0.24 -17.14 -22.33
N ARG A 26 1.14 -17.48 -21.40
CA ARG A 26 2.38 -16.72 -21.15
C ARG A 26 3.53 -17.11 -22.09
N GLN A 27 3.23 -17.87 -23.15
CA GLN A 27 4.20 -18.23 -24.17
C GLN A 27 4.48 -17.04 -25.09
N LEU A 28 5.76 -16.70 -25.27
CA LEU A 28 6.19 -15.68 -26.22
C LEU A 28 6.42 -16.32 -27.58
N GLU A 29 5.81 -15.73 -28.62
CA GLU A 29 5.98 -16.13 -30.01
C GLU A 29 6.28 -14.90 -30.88
N SER A 30 7.12 -15.06 -31.88
CA SER A 30 7.43 -14.01 -32.86
C SER A 30 6.66 -14.31 -34.15
N LEU A 31 5.76 -13.40 -34.53
CA LEU A 31 4.97 -13.51 -35.75
C LEU A 31 5.36 -12.41 -36.76
N PRO A 32 5.40 -12.70 -38.06
CA PRO A 32 5.57 -11.69 -39.10
C PRO A 32 4.48 -10.62 -39.05
N ALA A 33 4.85 -9.36 -39.28
CA ALA A 33 3.90 -8.24 -39.30
C ALA A 33 2.81 -8.38 -40.38
N THR A 34 3.04 -9.21 -41.40
CA THR A 34 2.06 -9.55 -42.44
C THR A 34 0.83 -10.29 -41.90
N HIS A 35 0.89 -10.86 -40.70
CA HIS A 35 -0.24 -11.54 -40.05
C HIS A 35 -1.21 -10.59 -39.33
N ILE A 36 -0.87 -9.31 -39.18
CA ILE A 36 -1.71 -8.35 -38.46
C ILE A 36 -2.98 -8.06 -39.27
N ARG A 37 -4.16 -8.31 -38.69
CA ARG A 37 -5.47 -8.09 -39.33
C ARG A 37 -6.23 -6.90 -38.79
N GLY A 38 -5.88 -6.39 -37.61
CA GLY A 38 -6.58 -5.30 -36.96
C GLY A 38 -6.20 -5.19 -35.50
N LYS A 39 -6.74 -4.18 -34.82
CA LYS A 39 -6.61 -4.00 -33.37
C LYS A 39 -7.81 -4.62 -32.69
N CYS A 40 -7.59 -5.56 -31.78
CA CYS A 40 -8.60 -6.04 -30.86
C CYS A 40 -8.34 -5.52 -29.44
N SER A 41 -9.35 -5.61 -28.58
CA SER A 41 -9.24 -5.33 -27.15
C SER A 41 -9.53 -6.61 -26.37
N VAL A 42 -8.65 -6.94 -25.44
CA VAL A 42 -8.75 -8.14 -24.60
C VAL A 42 -8.68 -7.71 -23.14
N THR A 43 -9.68 -8.09 -22.34
CA THR A 43 -9.73 -7.78 -20.89
C THR A 43 -9.94 -9.04 -20.06
N LEU A 44 -9.48 -9.02 -18.81
CA LEU A 44 -9.82 -10.06 -17.84
C LEU A 44 -11.31 -9.92 -17.49
N LEU A 45 -12.05 -11.03 -17.53
CA LEU A 45 -13.47 -11.02 -17.19
C LEU A 45 -13.68 -10.58 -15.74
N ASN A 46 -14.33 -9.44 -15.57
CA ASN A 46 -14.78 -8.95 -14.27
C ASN A 46 -16.16 -9.55 -13.94
N GLU A 47 -16.30 -10.16 -12.76
CA GLU A 47 -17.56 -10.78 -12.32
C GLU A 47 -18.70 -9.79 -12.12
N THR A 48 -18.40 -8.49 -12.00
CA THR A 48 -19.42 -7.44 -11.87
C THR A 48 -19.86 -6.86 -13.21
N GLU A 49 -19.21 -7.23 -14.32
CA GLU A 49 -19.56 -6.76 -15.66
C GLU A 49 -20.55 -7.72 -16.34
N SER A 50 -21.56 -7.17 -17.01
CA SER A 50 -22.47 -8.00 -17.79
C SER A 50 -21.78 -8.57 -19.03
N LEU A 51 -21.94 -9.87 -19.26
CA LEU A 51 -21.41 -10.55 -20.44
C LEU A 51 -21.91 -9.93 -21.77
N LYS A 52 -23.08 -9.31 -21.78
CA LYS A 52 -23.66 -8.67 -22.98
C LYS A 52 -22.81 -7.52 -23.52
N SER A 53 -22.08 -6.81 -22.64
CA SER A 53 -21.21 -5.69 -23.03
C SER A 53 -20.12 -6.11 -24.04
N TYR A 54 -19.70 -7.38 -23.99
CA TYR A 54 -18.71 -7.94 -24.92
C TYR A 54 -19.25 -8.18 -26.32
N LEU A 55 -20.58 -8.28 -26.48
CA LEU A 55 -21.24 -8.40 -27.79
C LEU A 55 -21.58 -7.04 -28.42
N GLU A 56 -21.75 -6.00 -27.60
CA GLU A 56 -22.08 -4.65 -28.06
C GLU A 56 -20.92 -3.98 -28.82
N ARG A 57 -19.69 -4.46 -28.59
CA ARG A 57 -18.47 -3.91 -29.20
C ARG A 57 -17.87 -4.89 -30.20
N GLU A 58 -17.52 -4.39 -31.37
CA GLU A 58 -16.72 -5.12 -32.35
C GLU A 58 -15.29 -5.31 -31.82
N ASP A 59 -14.67 -6.44 -32.18
CA ASP A 59 -13.28 -6.80 -31.82
C ASP A 59 -12.94 -6.74 -30.32
N PHE A 60 -13.94 -6.99 -29.47
CA PHE A 60 -13.82 -7.01 -28.01
C PHE A 60 -13.91 -8.44 -27.48
N PHE A 61 -12.89 -8.88 -26.75
CA PHE A 61 -12.71 -10.25 -26.27
C PHE A 61 -12.39 -10.25 -24.77
N PHE A 62 -12.61 -11.38 -24.12
CA PHE A 62 -12.26 -11.55 -22.71
C PHE A 62 -11.57 -12.88 -22.47
N TYR A 63 -10.84 -12.98 -21.36
CA TYR A 63 -10.37 -14.25 -20.84
C TYR A 63 -10.75 -14.37 -19.36
N SER A 64 -11.06 -15.60 -18.94
CA SER A 64 -11.35 -15.96 -17.56
C SER A 64 -10.27 -16.88 -16.98
N LEU A 65 -9.59 -17.62 -17.87
CA LEU A 65 -8.62 -18.66 -17.55
C LEU A 65 -7.32 -18.43 -18.34
N VAL A 66 -6.22 -18.84 -17.73
CA VAL A 66 -4.86 -18.88 -18.29
C VAL A 66 -4.57 -20.30 -18.73
N TYR A 67 -4.10 -20.47 -19.96
CA TYR A 67 -3.66 -21.75 -20.49
C TYR A 67 -2.17 -21.95 -20.24
N ASP A 68 -1.82 -23.06 -19.57
CA ASP A 68 -0.45 -23.55 -19.45
C ASP A 68 -0.15 -24.55 -20.58
N PRO A 69 0.69 -24.19 -21.58
CA PRO A 69 1.01 -25.09 -22.69
C PRO A 69 1.83 -26.32 -22.28
N GLN A 70 2.58 -26.25 -21.18
CA GLN A 70 3.42 -27.36 -20.72
C GLN A 70 2.55 -28.45 -20.09
N GLN A 71 1.62 -28.05 -19.22
CA GLN A 71 0.72 -28.96 -18.52
C GLN A 71 -0.57 -29.25 -19.30
N LYS A 72 -0.86 -28.47 -20.34
CA LYS A 72 -2.12 -28.50 -21.11
C LYS A 72 -3.35 -28.30 -20.22
N THR A 73 -3.22 -27.44 -19.21
CA THR A 73 -4.28 -27.14 -18.22
C THR A 73 -4.77 -25.70 -18.36
N LEU A 74 -6.00 -25.46 -17.89
CA LEU A 74 -6.58 -24.14 -17.73
C LEU A 74 -6.60 -23.80 -16.23
N LEU A 75 -5.99 -22.67 -15.88
CA LEU A 75 -5.88 -22.17 -14.52
C LEU A 75 -6.64 -20.84 -14.39
N ALA A 76 -7.31 -20.60 -13.26
CA ALA A 76 -7.83 -19.26 -13.01
C ALA A 76 -6.67 -18.29 -12.71
N ASP A 77 -6.62 -17.13 -13.38
CA ASP A 77 -5.63 -16.07 -13.08
C ASP A 77 -5.95 -15.32 -11.78
N LYS A 78 -7.12 -15.61 -11.18
CA LYS A 78 -7.56 -14.96 -9.95
C LYS A 78 -6.77 -15.49 -8.78
N GLY A 79 -6.25 -14.58 -7.95
CA GLY A 79 -5.71 -14.93 -6.64
C GLY A 79 -6.76 -15.69 -5.85
N GLU A 80 -6.41 -16.88 -5.39
CA GLU A 80 -7.31 -17.75 -4.64
C GLU A 80 -7.19 -17.42 -3.14
N ILE A 81 -8.30 -17.03 -2.51
CA ILE A 81 -8.39 -17.01 -1.05
C ILE A 81 -8.57 -18.46 -0.61
N ARG A 82 -7.58 -18.99 0.11
CA ARG A 82 -7.60 -20.36 0.58
C ARG A 82 -8.16 -20.44 1.99
N VAL A 83 -9.00 -21.46 2.22
CA VAL A 83 -9.62 -21.74 3.51
C VAL A 83 -8.99 -22.98 4.13
N GLY A 84 -8.81 -22.97 5.44
CA GLY A 84 -8.30 -24.10 6.22
C GLY A 84 -7.20 -23.71 7.19
N ASN A 85 -6.87 -24.63 8.10
CA ASN A 85 -5.99 -24.41 9.25
C ASN A 85 -4.56 -23.97 8.89
N ARG A 86 -4.13 -24.14 7.64
CA ARG A 86 -2.81 -23.67 7.15
C ARG A 86 -2.80 -22.21 6.72
N TYR A 87 -3.98 -21.61 6.59
CA TYR A 87 -4.19 -20.26 6.06
C TYR A 87 -4.89 -19.34 7.07
N GLN A 88 -5.72 -19.92 7.94
CA GLN A 88 -6.44 -19.18 8.99
C GLN A 88 -5.60 -19.14 10.27
N ALA A 89 -5.57 -17.98 10.92
CA ALA A 89 -4.97 -17.83 12.24
C ALA A 89 -5.90 -18.41 13.31
N ASP A 90 -5.30 -18.93 14.39
CA ASP A 90 -6.06 -19.31 15.57
C ASP A 90 -6.58 -18.05 16.25
N ILE A 91 -7.89 -18.04 16.52
CA ILE A 91 -8.57 -16.91 17.14
C ILE A 91 -8.32 -16.99 18.65
N THR A 92 -7.79 -15.91 19.23
CA THR A 92 -7.60 -15.82 20.68
C THR A 92 -8.95 -15.80 21.38
N ASP A 93 -9.11 -16.66 22.39
CA ASP A 93 -10.32 -16.72 23.21
C ASP A 93 -10.55 -15.42 23.97
N LEU A 94 -11.83 -15.11 24.21
CA LEU A 94 -12.24 -13.96 25.00
C LEU A 94 -11.94 -14.19 26.49
N LEU A 95 -11.27 -13.23 27.12
CA LEU A 95 -10.93 -13.26 28.55
C LEU A 95 -12.21 -13.26 29.40
N LYS A 96 -12.27 -14.09 30.44
CA LYS A 96 -13.43 -14.13 31.32
C LYS A 96 -13.49 -12.88 32.20
N GLU A 97 -14.67 -12.62 32.75
CA GLU A 97 -14.85 -11.53 33.71
C GLU A 97 -13.92 -11.71 34.91
N GLY A 98 -13.04 -10.73 35.13
CA GLY A 98 -12.03 -10.74 36.20
C GLY A 98 -10.67 -11.36 35.83
N GLU A 99 -10.50 -11.89 34.61
CA GLU A 99 -9.19 -12.30 34.09
C GLU A 99 -8.47 -11.09 33.46
N GLU A 100 -7.19 -10.90 33.81
CA GLU A 100 -6.32 -9.90 33.19
C GLU A 100 -5.53 -10.51 32.02
N ASP A 101 -5.15 -9.69 31.04
CA ASP A 101 -4.38 -10.12 29.87
C ASP A 101 -2.89 -10.42 30.19
N GLY A 102 -2.44 -10.09 31.40
CA GLY A 102 -1.10 -10.41 31.91
C GLY A 102 0.04 -9.72 31.16
N ARG A 103 -0.24 -8.66 30.40
CA ARG A 103 0.77 -7.95 29.60
C ARG A 103 1.39 -6.80 30.40
N ASP A 104 2.72 -6.81 30.44
CA ASP A 104 3.51 -5.73 31.03
C ASP A 104 3.75 -4.62 30.01
N GLN A 105 3.01 -3.51 30.14
CA GLN A 105 3.10 -2.36 29.22
C GLN A 105 4.48 -1.71 29.23
N SER A 106 5.20 -1.73 30.36
CA SER A 106 6.53 -1.10 30.46
C SER A 106 7.59 -1.75 29.57
N ARG A 107 7.36 -3.01 29.18
CA ARG A 107 8.20 -3.76 28.24
C ARG A 107 7.77 -3.63 26.79
N LEU A 108 6.55 -3.16 26.54
CA LEU A 108 5.95 -3.05 25.22
C LEU A 108 6.09 -1.65 24.65
N GLU A 109 6.00 -0.63 25.50
CA GLU A 109 6.00 0.76 25.08
C GLU A 109 6.64 1.69 26.11
N THR A 110 7.00 2.89 25.65
CA THR A 110 7.48 3.98 26.48
C THR A 110 6.90 5.27 25.97
N GLN A 111 6.33 6.07 26.87
CA GLN A 111 5.75 7.36 26.50
C GLN A 111 6.86 8.35 26.10
N VAL A 112 6.69 8.99 24.94
CA VAL A 112 7.65 9.96 24.39
C VAL A 112 7.05 11.38 24.35
N TRP A 113 5.72 11.49 24.34
CA TRP A 113 5.01 12.76 24.37
C TRP A 113 3.63 12.57 25.01
N GLU A 114 3.23 13.51 25.87
CA GLU A 114 1.87 13.57 26.44
C GLU A 114 1.06 14.63 25.68
N ALA A 115 -0.03 14.19 25.06
CA ALA A 115 -0.92 15.08 24.31
C ALA A 115 -1.66 16.06 25.24
N HIS A 116 -1.96 15.64 26.48
CA HIS A 116 -2.63 16.44 27.50
C HIS A 116 -1.62 17.08 28.45
N ASN A 117 -0.78 17.97 27.91
CA ASN A 117 0.16 18.74 28.71
C ASN A 117 -0.45 20.12 29.08
N PRO A 118 0.05 20.79 30.14
CA PRO A 118 -0.45 22.10 30.55
C PRO A 118 0.06 23.25 29.67
N LEU A 119 0.83 22.97 28.61
CA LEU A 119 1.33 23.98 27.69
C LEU A 119 0.29 24.30 26.62
N THR A 120 0.25 25.55 26.20
CA THR A 120 -0.47 25.95 25.00
C THR A 120 0.39 25.72 23.76
N ASP A 121 -0.22 25.50 22.60
CA ASP A 121 0.49 25.38 21.31
C ASP A 121 1.48 26.54 21.09
N LYS A 122 1.10 27.75 21.51
CA LYS A 122 1.95 28.93 21.42
C LYS A 122 3.23 28.82 22.27
N GLN A 123 3.16 28.20 23.44
CA GLN A 123 4.34 27.98 24.30
C GLN A 123 5.26 26.90 23.71
N ILE A 124 4.67 25.85 23.11
CA ILE A 124 5.43 24.81 22.42
C ILE A 124 6.16 25.41 21.21
N ASP A 125 5.47 26.19 20.39
CA ASP A 125 6.07 26.91 19.25
C ASP A 125 7.22 27.84 19.68
N GLN A 126 7.02 28.58 20.78
CA GLN A 126 8.07 29.43 21.35
C GLN A 126 9.28 28.61 21.79
N PHE A 127 9.06 27.47 22.45
CA PHE A 127 10.15 26.57 22.85
C PHE A 127 10.90 26.02 21.64
N LEU A 128 10.21 25.62 20.58
CA LEU A 128 10.83 25.14 19.34
C LEU A 128 11.65 26.23 18.63
N VAL A 129 11.22 27.50 18.71
CA VAL A 129 12.03 28.65 18.23
C VAL A 129 13.31 28.81 19.07
N VAL A 130 13.22 28.69 20.40
CA VAL A 130 14.37 28.76 21.30
C VAL A 130 15.34 27.60 21.03
N ALA A 131 14.86 26.37 20.88
CA ALA A 131 15.68 25.21 20.57
C ALA A 131 16.46 25.38 19.25
N ARG A 132 15.81 25.91 18.20
CA ARG A 132 16.48 26.25 16.93
C ARG A 132 17.54 27.34 17.10
N SER A 133 17.27 28.34 17.94
CA SER A 133 18.21 29.43 18.23
C SER A 133 19.45 28.91 18.95
N VAL A 134 19.28 28.05 19.95
CA VAL A 134 20.36 27.36 20.66
C VAL A 134 21.16 26.47 19.71
N GLY A 135 20.49 25.68 18.87
CA GLY A 135 21.14 24.83 17.87
C GLY A 135 21.90 25.59 16.78
N THR A 136 21.50 26.83 16.48
CA THR A 136 22.21 27.74 15.56
C THR A 136 23.46 28.32 16.24
N PHE A 137 23.32 28.77 17.49
CA PHE A 137 24.42 29.32 18.28
C PHE A 137 25.51 28.28 18.56
N ALA A 138 25.15 27.05 18.94
CA ALA A 138 26.10 25.96 19.18
C ALA A 138 27.02 25.72 17.96
N ARG A 139 26.44 25.69 16.76
CA ARG A 139 27.19 25.51 15.51
C ARG A 139 28.07 26.71 15.13
N ALA A 140 27.76 27.90 15.63
CA ALA A 140 28.61 29.08 15.44
C ALA A 140 29.86 29.06 16.34
N LEU A 141 29.84 28.30 17.43
CA LEU A 141 30.96 28.18 18.39
C LEU A 141 31.99 27.11 17.99
N ASP A 142 31.67 26.21 17.04
CA ASP A 142 32.58 25.15 16.58
C ASP A 142 33.66 25.69 15.61
N CYS A 143 34.64 26.41 16.16
CA CYS A 143 35.79 26.95 15.41
C CYS A 143 36.85 25.91 15.00
N SER A 144 36.69 24.63 15.38
CA SER A 144 37.65 23.55 15.06
C SER A 144 37.59 23.08 13.59
N SER A 145 36.56 23.48 12.84
CA SER A 145 36.37 23.12 11.43
C SER A 145 36.80 24.26 10.49
N SER A 146 38.07 24.66 10.58
CA SER A 146 38.68 25.81 9.89
C SER A 146 38.93 25.59 8.38
N VAL A 147 37.95 25.10 7.62
CA VAL A 147 38.06 25.11 6.14
C VAL A 147 36.90 25.87 5.47
N ARG A 148 35.72 25.95 6.08
CA ARG A 148 34.61 26.84 5.65
C ARG A 148 33.65 26.99 6.82
N GLN A 149 33.64 28.14 7.50
CA GLN A 149 32.56 28.44 8.43
C GLN A 149 31.25 28.41 7.62
N PRO A 150 30.26 27.58 7.98
CA PRO A 150 28.96 27.64 7.34
C PRO A 150 28.38 29.05 7.57
N SER A 151 27.82 29.63 6.52
CA SER A 151 27.14 30.92 6.61
C SER A 151 26.04 30.86 7.67
N LEU A 152 25.67 32.01 8.24
CA LEU A 152 24.60 32.11 9.23
C LEU A 152 23.30 31.41 8.77
N HIS A 153 22.93 31.58 7.50
CA HIS A 153 21.75 30.94 6.92
C HIS A 153 21.87 29.41 6.85
N MET A 154 23.07 28.88 6.56
CA MET A 154 23.30 27.42 6.54
C MET A 154 23.23 26.84 7.95
N SER A 155 23.79 27.52 8.95
CA SER A 155 23.72 27.10 10.36
C SER A 155 22.29 27.14 10.90
N ALA A 156 21.53 28.20 10.57
CA ALA A 156 20.13 28.32 10.94
C ALA A 156 19.25 27.26 10.26
N ALA A 157 19.48 26.98 8.97
CA ALA A 157 18.79 25.93 8.24
C ALA A 157 19.10 24.53 8.81
N ALA A 158 20.36 24.26 9.16
CA ALA A 158 20.76 23.01 9.78
C ALA A 158 20.13 22.81 11.18
N ALA A 159 20.01 23.88 11.96
CA ALA A 159 19.33 23.86 13.26
C ALA A 159 17.81 23.77 13.16
N SER A 160 17.22 24.12 12.02
CA SER A 160 15.78 24.03 11.77
C SER A 160 15.32 22.67 11.24
N ARG A 161 16.22 21.68 11.12
CA ARG A 161 15.88 20.32 10.68
C ARG A 161 15.09 19.58 11.76
N ASP A 162 14.26 18.64 11.31
CA ASP A 162 13.35 17.87 12.18
C ASP A 162 14.05 17.19 13.35
N ILE A 163 15.30 16.73 13.18
CA ILE A 163 16.06 16.14 14.29
C ILE A 163 16.18 17.07 15.50
N THR A 164 16.35 18.37 15.29
CA THR A 164 16.40 19.35 16.39
C THR A 164 15.02 19.61 16.97
N LEU A 165 13.97 19.57 16.14
CA LEU A 165 12.58 19.73 16.60
C LEU A 165 12.13 18.52 17.43
N PHE A 166 12.36 17.29 16.95
CA PHE A 166 12.09 16.06 17.70
C PHE A 166 12.85 16.05 19.02
N HIS A 167 14.14 16.39 19.00
CA HIS A 167 14.92 16.46 20.23
C HIS A 167 14.37 17.49 21.23
N ALA A 168 13.85 18.62 20.73
CA ALA A 168 13.22 19.64 21.57
C ALA A 168 11.91 19.12 22.20
N MET A 169 11.07 18.43 21.44
CA MET A 169 9.84 17.80 21.95
C MET A 169 10.15 16.72 22.99
N ASP A 170 11.14 15.87 22.74
CA ASP A 170 11.60 14.88 23.72
C ASP A 170 12.11 15.54 25.01
N THR A 171 12.83 16.66 24.86
CA THR A 171 13.39 17.41 26.00
C THR A 171 12.28 18.03 26.84
N LEU A 172 11.26 18.58 26.20
CA LEU A 172 10.05 19.08 26.87
C LEU A 172 9.41 17.98 27.72
N HIS A 173 9.09 16.84 27.09
CA HIS A 173 8.47 15.71 27.78
C HIS A 173 9.31 15.18 28.96
N LYS A 174 10.62 15.01 28.76
CA LYS A 174 11.54 14.53 29.81
C LYS A 174 11.69 15.47 31.00
N ASN A 175 11.39 16.75 30.83
CA ASN A 175 11.45 17.75 31.91
C ASN A 175 10.07 18.07 32.51
N ILE A 176 9.12 17.13 32.38
CA ILE A 176 7.77 17.22 32.97
C ILE A 176 6.94 18.34 32.31
N TYR A 177 7.12 18.57 30.99
CA TYR A 177 6.12 19.20 30.11
C TYR A 177 6.16 18.59 28.71
#